data_AF-S5XV50-F1
#
_entry.id   AF-S5XV50-F1
#
_cell.length_a   1.000
_cell.length_b   1.000
_cell.length_c   1.000
_cell.angle_alpha   90.00
_cell.angle_beta   90.00
_cell.angle_gamma   90.00
#
_symmetry.space_group_name_H-M   'P 1'
#
loop_
_entity.id
_entity.type
_entity.pdbx_description
1 polymer ?
#
loop_
_entity_poly.entity_id
_entity_poly.type
_entity_poly.pdbx_seq_one_letter_code
_entity_poly.pdbx_strand_id
1 'polypeptide(L)'
;MVNILGPKSKKLPAIILAGGRATRMGGGNKALRVLGGETLLARVIARLSDQCAPVAINANTDPEAFAGYKLPIIADTIPGFPGPLAGILAGMEWAAGLGAEAVVSVSVDTPFLPLDLVHRLREAAGRHGIALAASTDAETGRMQDHPTCSLWPVSLREDLAQAIESGLLRPGQFAAAYDPGRAVFASQPFDPFTNVNTPGDLAEAEALTRTPAGSLRGF
;
A
#
# COMPACT_ATOMS: atom_id res chain seq x y z
N MET A 1 2.61 -20.93 -19.17
CA MET A 1 2.34 -19.84 -18.20
C MET A 1 3.41 -19.96 -17.12
N VAL A 2 4.38 -19.05 -17.06
CA VAL A 2 5.44 -19.10 -16.06
C VAL A 2 4.82 -18.59 -14.75
N ASN A 3 4.86 -19.39 -13.69
CA ASN A 3 4.42 -18.94 -12.38
C ASN A 3 5.53 -18.04 -11.82
N ILE A 4 5.41 -16.73 -12.02
CA ILE A 4 6.42 -15.71 -11.66
C ILE A 4 6.51 -15.52 -10.14
N LEU A 5 5.53 -16.01 -9.40
CA LEU A 5 5.49 -15.95 -7.95
C LEU A 5 5.66 -17.37 -7.41
N GLY A 6 6.66 -17.58 -6.56
CA GLY A 6 6.94 -18.81 -5.85
C GLY A 6 5.73 -19.35 -5.08
N PRO A 7 5.90 -20.46 -4.34
CA PRO A 7 4.77 -21.22 -3.78
C PRO A 7 3.73 -20.33 -3.09
N LYS A 8 2.43 -20.60 -3.36
CA LYS A 8 1.29 -19.84 -2.84
C LYS A 8 1.27 -19.71 -1.30
N SER A 9 2.00 -20.54 -0.58
CA SER A 9 2.08 -20.56 0.89
C SER A 9 3.09 -19.58 1.53
N LYS A 10 4.07 -19.03 0.81
CA LYS A 10 5.03 -18.09 1.40
C LYS A 10 4.42 -16.68 1.46
N LYS A 11 4.36 -16.09 2.66
CA LYS A 11 3.97 -14.68 2.84
C LYS A 11 4.97 -13.78 2.11
N LEU A 12 4.47 -12.73 1.47
CA LEU A 12 5.28 -11.75 0.77
C LEU A 12 5.74 -10.65 1.75
N PRO A 13 6.93 -10.05 1.54
CA PRO A 13 7.27 -8.81 2.20
C PRO A 13 6.27 -7.71 1.86
N ALA A 14 6.02 -6.80 2.80
CA ALA A 14 5.24 -5.60 2.56
C ALA A 14 5.98 -4.33 2.99
N ILE A 15 5.80 -3.26 2.22
CA ILE A 15 6.27 -1.91 2.54
C ILE A 15 5.06 -0.98 2.75
N ILE A 16 4.99 -0.35 3.92
CA ILE A 16 3.96 0.64 4.22
C ILE A 16 4.52 2.02 3.85
N LEU A 17 3.88 2.70 2.91
CA LEU A 17 4.28 4.03 2.45
C LEU A 17 3.79 5.09 3.45
N ALA A 18 4.69 5.55 4.33
CA ALA A 18 4.40 6.48 5.42
C ALA A 18 5.00 7.89 5.22
N GLY A 19 5.63 8.16 4.08
CA GLY A 19 6.32 9.43 3.78
C GLY A 19 5.43 10.68 3.55
N GLY A 20 4.09 10.56 3.63
CA GLY A 20 3.17 11.68 3.39
C GLY A 20 3.22 12.74 4.51
N ARG A 21 3.60 13.98 4.18
CA ARG A 21 3.45 15.12 5.10
C ARG A 21 1.97 15.51 5.16
N ALA A 22 1.40 15.62 6.36
CA ALA A 22 0.00 16.00 6.56
C ALA A 22 -0.22 17.53 6.43
N THR A 23 0.24 18.13 5.32
CA THR A 23 0.26 19.59 5.12
C THR A 23 -1.15 20.20 5.16
N ARG A 24 -2.16 19.46 4.69
CA ARG A 24 -3.58 19.86 4.71
C ARG A 24 -4.29 19.64 6.06
N MET A 25 -3.64 18.99 7.02
CA MET A 25 -4.20 18.69 8.36
C MET A 25 -3.42 19.40 9.48
N GLY A 26 -2.86 20.56 9.20
CA GLY A 26 -2.10 21.35 10.19
C GLY A 26 -0.68 20.85 10.44
N GLY A 27 -0.10 20.05 9.54
CA GLY A 27 1.27 19.53 9.67
C GLY A 27 1.38 18.21 10.43
N GLY A 28 2.61 17.77 10.71
CA GLY A 28 2.89 16.52 11.42
C GLY A 28 2.91 15.26 10.54
N ASN A 29 3.16 14.12 11.20
CA ASN A 29 3.29 12.81 10.57
C ASN A 29 1.91 12.17 10.39
N LYS A 30 1.49 12.00 9.12
CA LYS A 30 0.17 11.43 8.77
C LYS A 30 -0.03 10.03 9.34
N ALA A 31 1.02 9.20 9.33
CA ALA A 31 0.99 7.83 9.80
C ALA A 31 0.59 7.70 11.29
N LEU A 32 0.88 8.74 12.09
CA LEU A 32 0.62 8.76 13.54
C LEU A 32 -0.71 9.42 13.91
N ARG A 33 -1.53 9.83 12.93
CA ARG A 33 -2.86 10.36 13.20
C ARG A 33 -3.76 9.26 13.76
N VAL A 34 -4.53 9.60 14.78
CA VAL A 34 -5.43 8.67 15.47
C VAL A 34 -6.78 8.66 14.76
N LEU A 35 -7.27 7.46 14.49
CA LEU A 35 -8.58 7.15 13.96
C LEU A 35 -9.19 6.09 14.86
N GLY A 36 -10.33 6.38 15.51
CA GLY A 36 -11.03 5.42 16.37
C GLY A 36 -10.13 4.81 17.47
N GLY A 37 -9.29 5.62 18.12
CA GLY A 37 -8.41 5.20 19.22
C GLY A 37 -7.05 4.59 18.83
N GLU A 38 -6.81 4.32 17.55
CA GLU A 38 -5.55 3.74 17.05
C GLU A 38 -4.95 4.63 15.96
N THR A 39 -3.62 4.61 15.80
CA THR A 39 -2.98 5.34 14.70
C THR A 39 -3.33 4.70 13.34
N LEU A 40 -3.33 5.49 12.26
CA LEU A 40 -3.49 4.97 10.90
C LEU A 40 -2.46 3.87 10.61
N LEU A 41 -1.22 4.08 11.02
CA LEU A 41 -0.15 3.08 10.90
C LEU A 41 -0.46 1.79 11.66
N ALA A 42 -0.90 1.87 12.92
CA ALA A 42 -1.26 0.68 13.70
C ALA A 42 -2.36 -0.13 13.01
N ARG A 43 -3.38 0.55 12.46
CA ARG A 43 -4.48 -0.09 11.71
C ARG A 43 -3.98 -0.81 10.46
N VAL A 44 -3.12 -0.16 9.68
CA VAL A 44 -2.55 -0.76 8.46
C VAL A 44 -1.66 -1.96 8.81
N ILE A 45 -0.83 -1.86 9.86
CA ILE A 45 0.00 -2.98 10.34
C ILE A 45 -0.87 -4.16 10.75
N ALA A 46 -1.92 -3.94 11.54
CA ALA A 46 -2.81 -5.00 12.01
C ALA A 46 -3.52 -5.72 10.85
N ARG A 47 -3.90 -4.99 9.79
CA ARG A 47 -4.52 -5.60 8.60
C ARG A 47 -3.52 -6.37 7.74
N LEU A 48 -2.23 -6.02 7.78
CA LEU A 48 -1.18 -6.68 7.00
C LEU A 48 -0.51 -7.87 7.70
N SER A 49 -0.48 -7.91 9.03
CA SER A 49 0.29 -8.91 9.79
C SER A 49 -0.06 -10.36 9.45
N ASP A 50 -1.33 -10.63 9.15
CA ASP A 50 -1.79 -11.97 8.79
C ASP A 50 -1.56 -12.30 7.31
N GLN A 51 -1.33 -11.30 6.46
CA GLN A 51 -1.20 -11.45 5.02
C GLN A 51 0.26 -11.42 4.54
N CYS A 52 1.13 -10.67 5.22
CA CYS A 52 2.50 -10.38 4.80
C CYS A 52 3.51 -10.69 5.90
N ALA A 53 4.72 -11.06 5.49
CA ALA A 53 5.88 -11.19 6.37
C ALA A 53 7.17 -11.22 5.53
N PRO A 54 8.21 -10.43 5.88
CA PRO A 54 8.22 -9.37 6.90
C PRO A 54 7.46 -8.11 6.46
N VAL A 55 7.22 -7.17 7.38
CA VAL A 55 6.63 -5.85 7.08
C VAL A 55 7.62 -4.75 7.45
N ALA A 56 7.74 -3.74 6.60
CA ALA A 56 8.59 -2.56 6.79
C ALA A 56 7.79 -1.27 6.63
N ILE A 57 8.32 -0.17 7.15
CA ILE A 57 7.75 1.18 7.01
C ILE A 57 8.71 2.00 6.14
N ASN A 58 8.20 2.54 5.02
CA ASN A 58 8.93 3.54 4.25
C ASN A 58 8.66 4.93 4.81
N ALA A 59 9.71 5.59 5.30
CA ALA A 59 9.64 6.95 5.82
C ALA A 59 10.99 7.67 5.70
N ASN A 60 10.94 8.96 5.39
CA ASN A 60 12.11 9.86 5.29
C ASN A 60 12.15 10.91 6.41
N THR A 61 11.30 10.73 7.43
CA THR A 61 11.28 11.55 8.65
C THR A 61 12.04 10.85 9.76
N ASP A 62 12.14 11.49 10.92
CA ASP A 62 12.74 10.93 12.13
C ASP A 62 12.27 9.47 12.41
N PRO A 63 13.17 8.48 12.34
CA PRO A 63 12.85 7.07 12.61
C PRO A 63 12.38 6.83 14.06
N GLU A 64 12.75 7.67 15.01
CA GLU A 64 12.34 7.53 16.43
C GLU A 64 10.82 7.57 16.58
N ALA A 65 10.14 8.34 15.73
CA ALA A 65 8.68 8.45 15.68
C ALA A 65 7.98 7.10 15.41
N PHE A 66 8.72 6.10 14.90
CA PHE A 66 8.21 4.77 14.57
C PHE A 66 8.80 3.65 15.42
N ALA A 67 9.71 3.95 16.35
CA ALA A 67 10.42 2.94 17.14
C ALA A 67 9.48 1.99 17.90
N GLY A 68 8.33 2.49 18.36
CA GLY A 68 7.32 1.71 19.08
C GLY A 68 6.69 0.55 18.28
N TYR A 69 6.72 0.61 16.93
CA TYR A 69 6.15 -0.44 16.07
C TYR A 69 7.09 -1.64 15.88
N LYS A 70 8.38 -1.51 16.23
CA LYS A 70 9.39 -2.58 16.10
C LYS A 70 9.49 -3.15 14.68
N LEU A 71 9.24 -2.32 13.66
CA LEU A 71 9.40 -2.65 12.25
C LEU A 71 10.62 -1.92 11.69
N PRO A 72 11.33 -2.51 10.70
CA PRO A 72 12.40 -1.81 10.01
C PRO A 72 11.86 -0.57 9.30
N ILE A 73 12.61 0.53 9.40
CA ILE A 73 12.35 1.78 8.71
C ILE A 73 13.26 1.85 7.49
N ILE A 74 12.68 1.98 6.30
CA ILE A 74 13.38 2.00 5.02
C ILE A 74 13.24 3.41 4.43
N ALA A 75 14.34 4.12 4.27
CA ALA A 75 14.35 5.41 3.60
C ALA A 75 14.30 5.25 2.08
N ASP A 76 13.90 6.30 1.37
CA ASP A 76 13.99 6.34 -0.10
C ASP A 76 15.46 6.24 -0.52
N THR A 77 15.73 5.47 -1.57
CA THR A 77 17.09 5.21 -2.05
C THR A 77 17.56 6.16 -3.15
N ILE A 78 16.62 6.88 -3.78
CA ILE A 78 16.92 7.90 -4.79
C ILE A 78 16.72 9.30 -4.18
N PRO A 79 17.81 10.07 -3.90
CA PRO A 79 17.71 11.43 -3.40
C PRO A 79 17.01 12.36 -4.38
N GLY A 80 16.18 13.28 -3.87
CA GLY A 80 15.58 14.36 -4.68
C GLY A 80 14.32 14.00 -5.46
N PHE A 81 13.86 12.74 -5.41
CA PHE A 81 12.62 12.29 -6.04
C PHE A 81 11.57 11.86 -5.02
N PRO A 82 10.97 12.81 -4.28
CA PRO A 82 9.98 12.47 -3.26
C PRO A 82 8.70 11.95 -3.92
N GLY A 83 8.19 10.81 -3.45
CA GLY A 83 6.88 10.33 -3.86
C GLY A 83 6.68 8.83 -3.65
N PRO A 84 5.46 8.32 -3.89
CA PRO A 84 5.16 6.91 -3.69
C PRO A 84 6.05 5.97 -4.49
N LEU A 85 6.52 6.38 -5.68
CA LEU A 85 7.42 5.57 -6.49
C LEU A 85 8.78 5.32 -5.83
N ALA A 86 9.36 6.32 -5.15
CA ALA A 86 10.63 6.15 -4.45
C ALA A 86 10.49 5.17 -3.27
N GLY A 87 9.37 5.26 -2.53
CA GLY A 87 9.07 4.31 -1.45
C GLY A 87 8.77 2.89 -1.95
N ILE A 88 8.11 2.76 -3.11
CA ILE A 88 7.91 1.46 -3.78
C ILE A 88 9.26 0.86 -4.18
N LEU A 89 10.13 1.64 -4.84
CA LEU A 89 11.47 1.19 -5.22
C LEU A 89 12.29 0.76 -4.01
N ALA A 90 12.31 1.56 -2.95
CA ALA A 90 13.01 1.21 -1.71
C ALA A 90 12.47 -0.10 -1.10
N GLY A 91 11.16 -0.33 -1.18
CA GLY A 91 10.54 -1.60 -0.80
C GLY A 91 10.96 -2.79 -1.69
N MET A 92 11.09 -2.58 -3.01
CA MET A 92 11.55 -3.61 -3.95
C MET A 92 13.02 -3.97 -3.70
N GLU A 93 13.88 -2.99 -3.43
CA GLU A 93 15.29 -3.19 -3.10
C GLU A 93 15.47 -3.89 -1.74
N TRP A 94 14.68 -3.50 -0.74
CA TRP A 94 14.64 -4.19 0.54
C TRP A 94 14.20 -5.65 0.38
N ALA A 95 13.14 -5.91 -0.39
CA ALA A 95 12.68 -7.27 -0.67
C ALA A 95 13.70 -8.09 -1.47
N ALA A 96 14.44 -7.48 -2.40
CA ALA A 96 15.58 -8.11 -3.08
C ALA A 96 16.64 -8.58 -2.10
N GLY A 97 17.01 -7.73 -1.12
CA GLY A 97 17.97 -8.08 -0.06
C GLY A 97 17.53 -9.25 0.82
N LEU A 98 16.23 -9.51 0.90
CA LEU A 98 15.64 -10.67 1.59
C LEU A 98 15.54 -11.93 0.70
N GLY A 99 15.92 -11.84 -0.58
CA GLY A 99 15.72 -12.91 -1.56
C GLY A 99 14.25 -13.18 -1.90
N ALA A 100 13.39 -12.17 -1.76
CA ALA A 100 11.99 -12.27 -2.18
C ALA A 100 11.84 -11.92 -3.67
N GLU A 101 10.84 -12.52 -4.32
CA GLU A 101 10.54 -12.31 -5.74
C GLU A 101 9.59 -11.12 -5.98
N ALA A 102 8.83 -10.72 -4.95
CA ALA A 102 7.88 -9.63 -5.02
C ALA A 102 7.70 -8.97 -3.65
N VAL A 103 7.20 -7.74 -3.65
CA VAL A 103 6.82 -6.96 -2.48
C VAL A 103 5.43 -6.35 -2.67
N VAL A 104 4.66 -6.24 -1.59
CA VAL A 104 3.38 -5.51 -1.60
C VAL A 104 3.61 -4.11 -1.04
N SER A 105 3.21 -3.07 -1.78
CA SER A 105 3.13 -1.71 -1.24
C SER A 105 1.72 -1.46 -0.71
N VAL A 106 1.60 -0.72 0.40
CA VAL A 106 0.31 -0.21 0.90
C VAL A 106 0.49 1.22 1.40
N SER A 107 -0.46 2.10 1.06
CA SER A 107 -0.45 3.47 1.58
C SER A 107 -0.94 3.53 3.02
N VAL A 108 -0.24 4.27 3.89
CA VAL A 108 -0.61 4.36 5.32
C VAL A 108 -1.99 5.00 5.54
N ASP A 109 -2.52 5.72 4.56
CA ASP A 109 -3.79 6.42 4.62
C ASP A 109 -5.00 5.60 4.15
N THR A 110 -4.81 4.30 3.94
CA THR A 110 -5.88 3.34 3.62
C THR A 110 -6.19 2.42 4.84
N PRO A 111 -6.70 2.97 5.96
CA PRO A 111 -6.82 2.22 7.23
C PRO A 111 -7.83 1.07 7.19
N PHE A 112 -8.62 0.97 6.12
CA PHE A 112 -9.65 -0.04 5.94
C PHE A 112 -9.29 -1.13 4.92
N LEU A 113 -8.01 -1.24 4.54
CA LEU A 113 -7.55 -2.17 3.51
C LEU A 113 -8.10 -3.60 3.71
N PRO A 114 -8.46 -4.32 2.64
CA PRO A 114 -9.07 -5.65 2.75
C PRO A 114 -8.15 -6.68 3.44
N LEU A 115 -8.73 -7.60 4.21
CA LEU A 115 -7.99 -8.67 4.91
C LEU A 115 -7.53 -9.80 3.99
N ASP A 116 -8.01 -9.80 2.74
CA ASP A 116 -7.65 -10.72 1.66
C ASP A 116 -6.87 -10.02 0.53
N LEU A 117 -6.45 -8.76 0.74
CA LEU A 117 -5.76 -7.92 -0.24
C LEU A 117 -4.64 -8.67 -0.96
N VAL A 118 -3.71 -9.26 -0.20
CA VAL A 118 -2.49 -9.87 -0.74
C VAL A 118 -2.82 -11.13 -1.52
N HIS A 119 -3.77 -11.93 -1.04
CA HIS A 119 -4.23 -13.10 -1.76
C HIS A 119 -4.79 -12.71 -3.13
N ARG A 120 -5.67 -11.70 -3.17
CA ARG A 120 -6.31 -11.26 -4.41
C ARG A 120 -5.34 -10.58 -5.37
N LEU A 121 -4.36 -9.82 -4.88
CA LEU A 121 -3.29 -9.26 -5.70
C LEU A 121 -2.46 -10.37 -6.39
N ARG A 122 -2.17 -11.46 -5.69
CA ARG A 122 -1.43 -12.59 -6.28
C ARG A 122 -2.22 -13.32 -7.35
N GLU A 123 -3.52 -13.58 -7.12
CA GLU A 123 -4.37 -14.20 -8.13
C GLU A 123 -4.57 -13.30 -9.35
N ALA A 124 -4.60 -11.99 -9.13
CA ALA A 124 -4.74 -11.00 -10.19
C ALA A 124 -3.41 -10.58 -10.83
N ALA A 125 -2.27 -11.21 -10.51
CA ALA A 125 -0.98 -10.80 -11.08
C ALA A 125 -0.99 -10.89 -12.62
N GLY A 126 -0.68 -9.76 -13.26
CA GLY A 126 -0.61 -9.66 -14.71
C GLY A 126 0.59 -10.42 -15.29
N ARG A 127 0.78 -10.29 -16.60
CA ARG A 127 1.84 -11.03 -17.33
C ARG A 127 3.24 -10.82 -16.76
N HIS A 128 3.51 -9.61 -16.27
CA HIS A 128 4.81 -9.23 -15.71
C HIS A 128 4.87 -9.38 -14.19
N GLY A 129 3.82 -9.87 -13.53
CA GLY A 129 3.76 -10.04 -12.08
C GLY A 129 3.24 -8.81 -11.31
N ILE A 130 2.98 -7.70 -11.98
CA ILE A 130 2.33 -6.52 -11.36
C ILE A 130 0.83 -6.78 -11.19
N ALA A 131 0.31 -6.43 -10.01
CA ALA A 131 -1.13 -6.33 -9.77
C ALA A 131 -1.44 -5.04 -9.01
N LEU A 132 -2.49 -4.34 -9.44
CA LEU A 132 -3.04 -3.19 -8.71
C LEU A 132 -4.30 -3.61 -7.97
N ALA A 133 -4.49 -3.12 -6.74
CA ALA A 133 -5.83 -3.10 -6.18
C ALA A 133 -6.68 -2.12 -6.99
N ALA A 134 -7.95 -2.46 -7.18
CA ALA A 134 -8.92 -1.60 -7.82
C ALA A 134 -10.24 -1.67 -7.07
N SER A 135 -11.02 -0.60 -7.07
CA SER A 135 -12.38 -0.57 -6.57
C SER A 135 -13.31 -0.02 -7.65
N THR A 136 -14.61 -0.26 -7.51
CA THR A 136 -15.60 0.38 -8.38
C THR A 136 -16.22 1.54 -7.64
N ASP A 137 -16.10 2.75 -8.18
CA ASP A 137 -16.75 3.93 -7.63
C ASP A 137 -18.27 3.70 -7.56
N ALA A 138 -18.85 3.86 -6.36
CA ALA A 138 -20.24 3.48 -6.11
C ALA A 138 -21.26 4.40 -6.81
N GLU A 139 -20.87 5.64 -7.11
CA GLU A 139 -21.75 6.64 -7.75
C GLU A 139 -21.71 6.54 -9.27
N THR A 140 -20.53 6.37 -9.84
CA THR A 140 -20.27 6.42 -11.28
C THR A 140 -20.12 5.05 -11.92
N GLY A 141 -19.94 3.99 -11.13
CA GLY A 141 -19.66 2.63 -11.60
C GLY A 141 -18.28 2.49 -12.28
N ARG A 142 -17.42 3.50 -12.19
CA ARG A 142 -16.11 3.49 -12.85
C ARG A 142 -15.10 2.71 -12.02
N MET A 143 -14.25 1.94 -12.70
CA MET A 143 -13.11 1.29 -12.07
C MET A 143 -12.06 2.34 -11.69
N GLN A 144 -11.59 2.29 -10.45
CA GLN A 144 -10.52 3.12 -9.92
C GLN A 144 -9.36 2.23 -9.48
N ASP A 145 -8.18 2.45 -10.05
CA ASP A 145 -6.95 1.78 -9.64
C ASP A 145 -6.35 2.47 -8.41
N HIS A 146 -5.79 1.68 -7.48
CA HIS A 146 -5.13 2.12 -6.25
C HIS A 146 -3.65 1.72 -6.28
N PRO A 147 -2.82 2.44 -7.04
CA PRO A 147 -1.48 1.98 -7.38
C PRO A 147 -0.47 2.09 -6.22
N THR A 148 -0.87 2.63 -5.08
CA THR A 148 -0.09 2.56 -3.83
C THR A 148 -0.40 1.31 -3.02
N CYS A 149 -1.47 0.58 -3.34
CA CYS A 149 -1.88 -0.70 -2.78
C CYS A 149 -1.72 -1.78 -3.85
N SER A 150 -0.51 -2.31 -4.02
CA SER A 150 -0.15 -3.06 -5.23
C SER A 150 0.95 -4.08 -4.98
N LEU A 151 1.01 -5.09 -5.85
CA LEU A 151 2.06 -6.11 -5.88
C LEU A 151 3.09 -5.75 -6.94
N TRP A 152 4.36 -5.75 -6.54
CA TRP A 152 5.49 -5.38 -7.38
C TRP A 152 6.51 -6.53 -7.45
N PRO A 153 6.82 -7.05 -8.65
CA PRO A 153 7.86 -8.04 -8.85
C PRO A 153 9.24 -7.39 -8.71
N VAL A 154 10.09 -7.96 -7.86
CA VAL A 154 11.44 -7.44 -7.56
C VAL A 154 12.31 -7.32 -8.81
N SER A 155 12.07 -8.17 -9.82
CA SER A 155 12.79 -8.13 -11.10
C SER A 155 12.65 -6.81 -11.86
N LEU A 156 11.61 -6.01 -11.60
CA LEU A 156 11.38 -4.72 -12.27
C LEU A 156 12.00 -3.52 -11.54
N ARG A 157 12.77 -3.74 -10.46
CA ARG A 157 13.33 -2.65 -9.64
C ARG A 157 14.25 -1.71 -10.44
N GLU A 158 15.05 -2.25 -11.36
CA GLU A 158 15.99 -1.47 -12.17
C GLU A 158 15.24 -0.63 -13.21
N ASP A 159 14.22 -1.20 -13.84
CA ASP A 159 13.34 -0.47 -14.77
C ASP A 159 12.59 0.66 -14.04
N LEU A 160 12.15 0.41 -12.80
CA LEU A 160 11.50 1.43 -12.00
C LEU A 160 12.47 2.56 -11.61
N ALA A 161 13.70 2.23 -11.22
CA ALA A 161 14.73 3.22 -10.92
C ALA A 161 15.00 4.14 -12.13
N GLN A 162 15.21 3.55 -13.31
CA GLN A 162 15.41 4.32 -14.55
C GLN A 162 14.20 5.20 -14.89
N ALA A 163 12.98 4.67 -14.70
CA ALA A 163 11.77 5.44 -14.93
C ALA A 163 11.68 6.66 -14.01
N ILE A 164 12.00 6.51 -12.71
CA ILE A 164 12.03 7.62 -11.75
C ILE A 164 13.07 8.66 -12.17
N GLU A 165 14.29 8.23 -12.52
CA GLU A 165 15.36 9.13 -12.99
C GLU A 165 14.98 9.89 -14.27
N SER A 166 14.18 9.27 -15.14
CA SER A 166 13.63 9.91 -16.34
C SER A 166 12.49 10.91 -16.05
N GLY A 167 12.10 11.08 -14.78
CA GLY A 167 11.08 12.03 -14.34
C GLY A 167 9.69 11.42 -14.14
N LEU A 168 9.55 10.09 -14.13
CA LEU A 168 8.26 9.45 -13.84
C LEU A 168 7.91 9.58 -12.35
N LEU A 169 6.72 10.11 -12.06
CA LEU A 169 6.28 10.37 -10.67
C LEU A 169 5.09 9.51 -10.22
N ARG A 170 4.38 8.87 -11.15
CA ARG A 170 3.08 8.22 -10.88
C ARG A 170 3.19 6.69 -10.96
N PRO A 171 2.94 5.95 -9.86
CA PRO A 171 3.06 4.49 -9.88
C PRO A 171 2.12 3.81 -10.86
N GLY A 172 0.89 4.31 -11.02
CA GLY A 172 -0.06 3.78 -12.00
C GLY A 172 0.43 3.91 -13.45
N GLN A 173 1.19 4.97 -13.76
CA GLN A 173 1.75 5.16 -15.11
C GLN A 173 2.89 4.17 -15.38
N PHE A 174 3.74 3.89 -14.37
CA PHE A 174 4.75 2.84 -14.48
C PHE A 174 4.08 1.47 -14.68
N ALA A 175 3.12 1.12 -13.82
CA ALA A 175 2.43 -0.16 -13.88
C ALA A 175 1.74 -0.39 -15.24
N ALA A 176 1.10 0.64 -15.80
CA ALA A 176 0.42 0.57 -17.09
C ALA A 176 1.32 0.14 -18.25
N ALA A 177 2.63 0.45 -18.20
CA ALA A 177 3.60 0.01 -19.21
C ALA A 177 3.80 -1.52 -19.26
N TYR A 178 3.34 -2.23 -18.23
CA TYR A 178 3.50 -3.68 -18.06
C TYR A 178 2.18 -4.46 -18.05
N ASP A 179 1.07 -3.84 -18.50
CA ASP A 179 -0.26 -4.45 -18.54
C ASP A 179 -0.62 -5.13 -17.19
N PRO A 180 -0.80 -4.34 -16.12
CA PRO A 180 -0.94 -4.88 -14.79
C PRO A 180 -2.30 -5.55 -14.67
N GLY A 181 -2.34 -6.66 -13.94
CA GLY A 181 -3.64 -7.22 -13.57
C GLY A 181 -4.29 -6.41 -12.44
N ARG A 182 -5.58 -6.63 -12.22
CA ARG A 182 -6.41 -5.85 -11.29
C ARG A 182 -7.16 -6.74 -10.32
N ALA A 183 -6.89 -6.56 -9.03
CA ALA A 183 -7.67 -7.16 -7.95
C ALA A 183 -8.84 -6.23 -7.60
N VAL A 184 -10.06 -6.56 -8.05
CA VAL A 184 -11.22 -5.66 -7.96
C VAL A 184 -12.03 -5.88 -6.67
N PHE A 185 -12.05 -4.92 -5.75
CA PHE A 185 -12.80 -4.99 -4.50
C PHE A 185 -14.13 -4.23 -4.61
N ALA A 186 -15.14 -4.73 -3.89
CA ALA A 186 -16.43 -4.07 -3.80
C ALA A 186 -16.33 -2.83 -2.91
N SER A 187 -16.95 -1.73 -3.34
CA SER A 187 -17.05 -0.48 -2.55
C SER A 187 -18.30 -0.45 -1.68
N GLN A 188 -18.64 -1.59 -1.07
CA GLN A 188 -19.78 -1.73 -0.18
C GLN A 188 -19.37 -2.36 1.15
N PRO A 189 -19.79 -1.80 2.30
CA PRO A 189 -20.61 -0.58 2.44
C PRO A 189 -19.86 0.73 2.15
N PHE A 190 -18.54 0.69 1.96
CA PHE A 190 -17.69 1.81 1.58
C PHE A 190 -16.50 1.30 0.74
N ASP A 191 -15.79 2.20 0.06
CA ASP A 191 -14.55 1.83 -0.64
C ASP A 191 -13.42 1.53 0.37
N PRO A 192 -12.90 0.28 0.42
CA PRO A 192 -11.88 -0.10 1.39
C PRO A 192 -10.53 0.63 1.19
N PHE A 193 -10.35 1.34 0.07
CA PHE A 193 -9.17 2.14 -0.25
C PHE A 193 -9.41 3.65 -0.13
N THR A 194 -10.53 4.09 0.48
CA THR A 194 -10.74 5.51 0.78
C THR A 194 -9.58 6.07 1.59
N ASN A 195 -8.92 7.09 1.03
CA ASN A 195 -7.78 7.73 1.64
C ASN A 195 -8.22 8.76 2.69
N VAL A 196 -7.64 8.69 3.89
CA VAL A 196 -7.87 9.70 4.94
C VAL A 196 -6.86 10.84 4.77
N ASN A 197 -7.17 11.89 4.01
CA ASN A 197 -6.29 13.02 3.69
C ASN A 197 -6.64 14.33 4.39
N THR A 198 -7.90 14.52 4.76
CA THR A 198 -8.42 15.76 5.33
C THR A 198 -9.07 15.52 6.70
N PRO A 199 -9.31 16.58 7.50
CA PRO A 199 -10.10 16.44 8.72
C PRO A 199 -11.52 15.92 8.49
N GLY A 200 -12.12 16.23 7.33
CA GLY A 200 -13.43 15.68 6.93
C GLY A 200 -13.36 14.17 6.73
N ASP A 201 -12.38 13.70 5.95
CA ASP A 201 -12.16 12.27 5.72
C ASP A 201 -11.93 11.51 7.04
N LEU A 202 -11.26 12.15 8.01
CA LEU A 202 -11.01 11.56 9.32
C LEU A 202 -12.32 11.39 10.11
N ALA A 203 -13.20 12.40 10.09
CA ALA A 203 -14.50 12.34 10.75
C ALA A 203 -15.42 11.27 10.12
N GLU A 204 -15.41 11.16 8.79
CA GLU A 204 -16.13 10.10 8.06
C GLU A 204 -15.57 8.71 8.41
N ALA A 205 -14.26 8.56 8.39
CA ALA A 205 -13.59 7.33 8.80
C ALA A 205 -13.89 6.98 10.27
N GLU A 206 -13.97 7.95 11.18
CA GLU A 206 -14.33 7.71 12.58
C GLU A 206 -15.75 7.14 12.72
N ALA A 207 -16.69 7.57 11.89
CA ALA A 207 -18.02 6.97 11.85
C ALA A 207 -17.97 5.49 11.44
N LEU A 208 -17.11 5.13 10.48
CA LEU A 208 -16.90 3.74 10.07
C LEU A 208 -16.30 2.88 11.19
N THR A 209 -15.40 3.43 12.01
CA THR A 209 -14.80 2.68 13.14
C THR A 209 -15.77 2.38 14.29
N ARG A 210 -16.86 3.14 14.41
CA ARG A 210 -17.88 2.98 15.47
C ARG A 210 -18.98 1.98 15.10
N THR A 211 -19.01 1.51 13.86
CA THR A 211 -19.93 0.46 13.44
C THR A 211 -19.39 -0.89 13.95
N PRO A 212 -20.11 -1.64 14.80
CA PRO A 212 -19.59 -2.87 15.38
C PRO A 212 -19.22 -3.88 14.30
N ALA A 213 -18.10 -4.58 14.48
CA ALA A 213 -17.60 -5.66 13.60
C ALA A 213 -18.58 -6.85 13.40
N GLY A 214 -19.77 -6.80 14.02
CA GLY A 214 -20.83 -7.79 13.88
C GLY A 214 -21.75 -7.63 12.67
N SER A 215 -21.69 -6.51 11.92
CA SER A 215 -22.52 -6.30 10.71
C SER A 215 -21.79 -6.60 9.38
N LEU A 216 -20.52 -6.99 9.42
CA LEU A 216 -19.71 -7.30 8.23
C LEU A 216 -19.25 -8.78 8.17
N ARG A 217 -19.79 -9.63 9.04
CA ARG A 217 -19.66 -11.10 8.89
C ARG A 217 -20.69 -11.58 7.90
N GLY A 218 -20.30 -11.60 6.63
CA GLY A 218 -20.99 -12.38 5.62
C GLY A 218 -20.89 -11.75 4.25
N PHE A 219 -19.70 -11.82 3.64
CA PHE A 219 -19.49 -12.12 2.22
C PHE A 219 -18.06 -12.66 2.07
#